data_AF-E0VZZ7-F1
#
_entry.id   AF-E0VZZ7-F1
#
_cell.length_a   1.000
_cell.length_b   1.000
_cell.length_c   1.000
_cell.angle_alpha   90.00
_cell.angle_beta   90.00
_cell.angle_gamma   90.00
#
_symmetry.space_group_name_H-M   'P 1'
#
loop_
_entity.id
_entity.type
_entity.pdbx_description
1 polymer ?
#
loop_
_entity_poly.entity_id
_entity_poly.type
_entity_poly.pdbx_seq_one_letter_code
_entity_poly.pdbx_strand_id
1 'polypeptide(L)' 'MINFRKSKNCRFPGSPAHSEVFFSDESLGPGSVATYTCERGFELLGPSRRTCVNGDWSPEGIPFCAF' A
#
# COMPACT_ATOMS: atom_id res chain seq x y z
N MET A 1 -2.51 -10.74 -32.03
CA MET A 1 -2.54 -9.31 -31.67
C MET A 1 -2.66 -9.23 -30.14
N ILE A 2 -1.65 -8.63 -29.50
CA ILE A 2 -1.50 -8.23 -28.08
C ILE A 2 -2.04 -9.20 -27.01
N ASN A 3 -1.13 -10.01 -26.44
CA ASN A 3 -1.34 -10.65 -25.13
C ASN A 3 -1.28 -9.57 -24.05
N PHE A 4 -2.42 -9.02 -23.66
CA PHE A 4 -2.51 -8.22 -22.45
C PHE A 4 -2.22 -9.16 -21.27
N ARG A 5 -0.99 -9.14 -20.74
CA ARG A 5 -0.75 -9.72 -19.41
C ARG A 5 -1.69 -8.98 -18.47
N LYS A 6 -2.80 -9.63 -18.09
CA LYS A 6 -3.74 -9.10 -17.10
C LYS A 6 -2.92 -8.80 -15.84
N SER A 7 -2.67 -7.52 -15.59
CA SER A 7 -1.83 -7.11 -14.48
C SER A 7 -2.56 -7.51 -13.20
N LYS A 8 -1.85 -8.18 -12.30
CA LYS A 8 -2.45 -8.83 -11.15
C LYS A 8 -2.78 -7.79 -10.09
N ASN A 9 -3.95 -7.95 -9.46
CA ASN A 9 -4.28 -7.20 -8.26
C ASN A 9 -3.29 -7.54 -7.15
N CYS A 10 -2.96 -6.55 -6.34
CA CYS A 10 -2.14 -6.76 -5.17
C CYS A 10 -2.97 -7.38 -4.05
N ARG A 11 -2.28 -8.09 -3.15
CA ARG A 11 -2.88 -8.53 -1.89
C ARG A 11 -2.96 -7.37 -0.92
N PHE A 12 -3.74 -7.51 0.15
CA PHE A 12 -3.74 -6.52 1.23
C PHE A 12 -2.30 -6.29 1.74
N PRO A 13 -1.77 -5.05 1.71
CA PRO A 13 -0.36 -4.79 2.01
C PRO A 13 0.01 -4.91 3.48
N GLY A 14 -0.97 -5.08 4.38
CA GLY A 14 -0.79 -5.06 5.83
C GLY A 14 -1.12 -3.70 6.45
N SER A 15 -1.49 -3.73 7.73
CA SER A 15 -1.82 -2.57 8.57
C SER A 15 -0.96 -2.61 9.83
N PRO A 16 0.11 -1.80 9.91
CA PRO A 16 0.92 -1.66 11.12
C PRO A 16 0.11 -1.27 12.36
N ALA A 17 0.64 -1.58 13.54
CA ALA A 17 0.09 -1.06 14.79
C ALA A 17 0.12 0.48 14.79
N HIS A 18 -0.90 1.09 15.40
CA HIS A 18 -1.07 2.55 15.48
C HIS A 18 -1.15 3.25 14.13
N SER A 19 -1.58 2.53 13.08
CA SER A 19 -1.74 3.07 11.74
C SER A 19 -3.14 2.86 11.21
N GLU A 20 -3.56 3.79 10.36
CA GLU A 20 -4.69 3.65 9.45
C GLU A 20 -4.16 3.51 8.02
N VAL A 21 -4.84 2.69 7.20
CA VAL A 21 -4.52 2.52 5.78
C VAL A 21 -5.74 2.85 4.92
N PHE A 22 -5.55 3.76 3.97
CA PHE A 22 -6.56 4.17 3.00
C PHE A 22 -6.18 3.71 1.60
N PHE A 23 -7.12 3.11 0.88
CA PHE A 23 -6.91 2.69 -0.50
C PHE A 23 -7.62 3.63 -1.46
N SER A 24 -6.94 3.99 -2.56
CA SER A 24 -7.55 4.76 -3.64
C SER A 24 -8.59 3.96 -4.44
N ASP A 25 -8.53 2.63 -4.33
CA ASP A 25 -9.45 1.66 -4.96
C ASP A 25 -9.44 0.37 -4.13
N GLU A 26 -10.62 -0.05 -3.67
CA GLU A 26 -10.83 -1.23 -2.83
C GLU A 26 -10.52 -2.55 -3.54
N SER A 27 -10.51 -2.56 -4.87
CA SER A 27 -10.17 -3.76 -5.66
C SER A 27 -8.68 -4.11 -5.57
N LEU A 28 -7.84 -3.19 -5.08
CA LEU A 28 -6.38 -3.31 -5.04
C LEU A 28 -5.77 -3.67 -6.40
N GLY A 29 -6.39 -3.16 -7.47
CA GLY A 29 -5.93 -3.34 -8.83
C GLY A 29 -4.57 -2.69 -9.10
N PRO A 30 -3.94 -3.01 -10.24
CA PRO A 30 -2.75 -2.31 -10.72
C PRO A 30 -2.98 -0.79 -10.74
N GLY A 31 -2.07 -0.03 -10.13
CA GLY A 31 -2.17 1.42 -9.98
C GLY A 31 -2.89 1.89 -8.72
N SER A 32 -3.58 1.03 -7.97
CA SER A 32 -4.14 1.39 -6.66
C SER A 32 -3.04 1.90 -5.73
N VAL A 33 -3.37 2.89 -4.90
CA VAL A 33 -2.45 3.49 -3.92
C VAL A 33 -2.96 3.20 -2.52
N ALA A 34 -2.11 2.58 -1.71
CA ALA A 34 -2.27 2.48 -0.26
C ALA A 34 -1.58 3.69 0.40
N THR A 35 -2.28 4.41 1.26
CA THR A 35 -1.78 5.55 2.00
C THR A 35 -1.86 5.25 3.49
N TYR A 36 -0.73 5.37 4.19
CA TYR A 36 -0.58 5.09 5.60
C TYR A 36 -0.52 6.39 6.40
N THR A 37 -1.22 6.41 7.52
CA THR A 37 -1.17 7.50 8.50
C THR A 37 -1.05 6.92 9.89
N CYS A 38 -0.29 7.57 10.76
CA CYS A 38 -0.18 7.15 12.16
C CYS A 38 -1.19 7.88 13.04
N GLU A 39 -1.62 7.18 14.09
CA GLU A 39 -2.39 7.77 15.19
C GLU A 39 -1.62 8.95 15.83
N ARG A 40 -2.36 9.83 16.51
CA ARG A 40 -1.75 10.99 17.18
C ARG A 40 -0.69 10.54 18.19
N GLY A 41 0.50 11.13 18.11
CA GLY A 41 1.61 10.84 19.01
C GLY A 41 2.57 9.78 18.47
N PHE A 42 2.33 9.25 17.27
CA PHE A 42 3.24 8.37 16.57
C PHE A 42 3.74 9.02 15.27
N GLU A 43 5.01 8.80 14.97
CA GLU A 43 5.66 9.19 13.73
C GLU A 43 5.70 8.01 12.75
N LEU A 44 5.42 8.30 11.48
CA LEU A 44 5.47 7.31 10.41
C LEU A 44 6.91 7.15 9.91
N LEU A 45 7.43 5.93 10.05
CA LEU A 45 8.75 5.56 9.58
C LEU A 45 8.65 4.64 8.37
N GLY A 46 9.20 5.09 7.24
CA GLY A 46 9.12 4.41 5.94
C GLY A 46 8.17 5.09 4.95
N PRO A 47 7.73 4.38 3.90
CA PRO A 47 6.92 4.97 2.84
C PRO A 47 5.48 5.23 3.29
N SER A 48 5.06 6.49 3.25
CA SER A 48 3.67 6.89 3.54
C SER A 48 2.68 6.44 2.47
N ARG A 49 3.15 6.17 1.25
CA ARG A 49 2.35 5.73 0.12
C ARG A 49 3.02 4.59 -0.62
N ARG A 50 2.22 3.60 -1.02
CA ARG A 50 2.65 2.46 -1.83
C ARG A 50 1.68 2.27 -2.99
N THR A 51 2.19 1.89 -4.15
CA THR A 51 1.42 1.68 -5.38
C THR A 51 1.45 0.21 -5.77
N CYS A 52 0.30 -0.33 -6.16
CA CYS A 52 0.19 -1.68 -6.67
C CYS A 52 0.78 -1.76 -8.08
N VAL A 53 1.84 -2.53 -8.26
CA VAL A 53 2.55 -2.73 -9.51
C VAL A 53 2.67 -4.22 -9.77
N ASN A 54 1.90 -4.73 -10.74
CA ASN A 54 1.94 -6.13 -11.19
C ASN A 54 1.70 -7.19 -10.09
N GLY A 55 0.95 -6.83 -9.05
CA GLY A 55 0.61 -7.73 -7.94
C GLY A 55 1.44 -7.49 -6.67
N ASP A 56 2.45 -6.62 -6.75
CA ASP A 56 3.32 -6.27 -5.63
C ASP A 56 3.24 -4.78 -5.29
N TRP A 57 3.41 -4.44 -4.02
CA TRP A 57 3.36 -3.06 -3.54
C TRP A 57 4.75 -2.41 -3.58
N SER A 58 4.86 -1.31 -4.32
CA SER A 58 6.09 -0.53 -4.46
C SER A 58 5.95 0.88 -3.86
N PRO A 59 6.93 1.39 -3.10
CA PRO A 59 8.17 0.71 -2.71
C PRO A 59 7.90 -0.48 -1.77
N GLU A 60 8.87 -1.39 -1.71
CA GLU A 60 8.83 -2.52 -0.78
C GLU A 60 8.92 -2.06 0.68
N GLY A 61 8.46 -2.91 1.59
CA GLY A 61 8.41 -2.63 3.02
C GLY A 61 7.09 -2.02 3.46
N ILE A 62 6.56 -2.55 4.57
CA ILE A 62 5.41 -1.97 5.26
C ILE A 62 5.99 -0.92 6.23
N PRO A 63 5.47 0.33 6.25
CA PRO A 63 5.93 1.33 7.22
C PRO A 63 5.61 0.88 8.65
N PHE A 64 6.13 1.59 9.64
CA PHE A 64 5.76 1.39 11.04
C PHE A 64 5.55 2.73 11.72
N CYS A 65 4.67 2.75 12.73
CA CYS A 65 4.40 3.92 13.55
C CYS A 65 5.15 3.75 14.87
N ALA A 66 5.99 4.72 15.23
CA ALA A 66 6.78 4.72 16.47
C ALA A 66 6.53 6.01 17.27
N PHE A 67 6.61 5.95 18.59
CA PHE A 67 6.47 7.11 19.47
C PHE A 67 7.76 7.95 19.50
#